data_AF-A0AAW6U3R6-F1
#
_entry.id   AF-A0AAW6U3R6-F1
#
_cell.length_a   1.000
_cell.length_b   1.000
_cell.length_c   1.000
_cell.angle_alpha   90.00
_cell.angle_beta   90.00
_cell.angle_gamma   90.00
#
_symmetry.space_group_name_H-M   'P 1'
#
loop_
_entity.id
_entity.type
_entity.pdbx_description
1 polymer ?
#
loop_
_entity_poly.entity_id
_entity_poly.type
_entity_poly.pdbx_seq_one_letter_code
_entity_poly.pdbx_strand_id
1 'polypeptide(L)'
;MSNACRETIGIRRRFPSGGKAAVKGSQTGLFVPLDLIAEGPLLIVEGESDLAAALDLGFSAIGRPNCTAMVRMTVEFARLYREVVVVGDNDEPGHRGADAGLAALDDFAVAVEKNLRTGGEFESMRDWAGKLVGAVCRIAGILHGLMHTGSQGLQGQPIDLETTLGAIAIGEYLVPHAQAAFFEMGADPAIDIARKILGLIEEEALSVFSKRDAFNKCRGAVHKVTEMDEPIRLLADHGYIRERQLQRVGSGRKPSPTYEVNPLWLAQNTHNTHNYPLIANSADSAQCAQEVPV
;
A
#
# COMPACT_ATOMS: atom_id res chain seq x y z
N MET A 1 -20.26 1.75 9.10
CA MET A 1 -20.57 0.80 10.17
C MET A 1 -22.06 0.87 10.43
N SER A 2 -22.70 -0.28 10.58
CA SER A 2 -24.15 -0.43 10.63
C SER A 2 -24.58 -1.26 11.82
N ASN A 3 -25.82 -1.04 12.28
CA ASN A 3 -26.47 -1.91 13.26
C ASN A 3 -27.03 -3.19 12.59
N ALA A 4 -27.66 -4.07 13.37
CA ALA A 4 -28.30 -5.30 12.86
C ALA A 4 -29.42 -5.01 11.82
N CYS A 5 -30.03 -3.82 11.87
CA CYS A 5 -31.05 -3.36 10.93
C CYS A 5 -30.46 -2.76 9.63
N ARG A 6 -29.14 -2.83 9.42
CA ARG A 6 -28.39 -2.22 8.30
C ARG A 6 -28.40 -0.70 8.26
N GLU A 7 -28.82 -0.04 9.34
CA GLU A 7 -28.76 1.42 9.43
C GLU A 7 -27.34 1.86 9.76
N THR A 8 -26.83 2.88 9.06
CA THR A 8 -25.47 3.39 9.29
C THR A 8 -25.43 4.15 10.62
N ILE A 9 -24.63 3.65 11.57
CA ILE A 9 -24.49 4.21 12.94
C ILE A 9 -23.10 4.81 13.21
N GLY A 10 -22.15 4.64 12.29
CA GLY A 10 -20.83 5.19 12.47
C GLY A 10 -19.92 5.06 11.25
N ILE A 11 -18.90 5.91 11.21
CA ILE A 11 -17.94 6.00 10.11
C ILE A 11 -16.54 5.76 10.66
N ARG A 12 -15.85 4.75 10.12
CA ARG A 12 -14.43 4.50 10.36
C ARG A 12 -13.67 4.81 9.07
N ARG A 13 -12.66 5.67 9.18
CA ARG A 13 -11.82 6.12 8.07
C ARG A 13 -10.47 5.42 8.13
N ARG A 14 -9.94 5.07 6.96
CA ARG A 14 -8.55 4.69 6.77
C ARG A 14 -7.83 5.81 6.04
N PHE A 15 -6.66 6.21 6.54
CA PHE A 15 -5.83 7.24 5.94
C PHE A 15 -4.78 6.62 5.03
N PRO A 16 -4.28 7.34 4.02
CA PRO A 16 -3.17 6.87 3.16
C PRO A 16 -1.91 6.46 3.96
N SER A 17 -1.70 7.03 5.15
CA SER A 17 -0.63 6.65 6.08
C SER A 17 -0.82 5.30 6.77
N GLY A 18 -1.88 4.55 6.45
CA GLY A 18 -2.23 3.27 7.07
C GLY A 18 -3.02 3.39 8.38
N GLY A 19 -3.07 4.59 8.98
CA GLY A 19 -3.81 4.86 10.20
C GLY A 19 -5.33 4.71 10.05
N LYS A 20 -6.01 4.38 11.15
CA LYS A 20 -7.47 4.22 11.21
C LYS A 20 -8.05 5.14 12.28
N ALA A 21 -9.14 5.85 12.00
CA ALA A 21 -9.85 6.65 13.00
C ALA A 21 -11.37 6.62 12.82
N ALA A 22 -12.10 6.66 13.92
CA ALA A 22 -13.55 6.85 13.90
C ALA A 22 -13.90 8.35 13.84
N VAL A 23 -14.91 8.72 13.07
CA VAL A 23 -15.42 10.10 13.04
C VAL A 23 -16.11 10.41 14.36
N LYS A 24 -15.86 11.60 14.94
CA LYS A 24 -16.45 12.04 16.22
C LYS A 24 -17.98 11.89 16.18
N GLY A 25 -18.54 11.21 17.18
CA GLY A 25 -19.98 10.90 17.27
C GLY A 25 -20.39 9.56 16.63
N SER A 26 -19.47 8.83 16.01
CA SER A 26 -19.73 7.50 15.47
C SER A 26 -19.90 6.46 16.58
N GLN A 27 -20.85 5.56 16.39
CA GLN A 27 -20.98 4.35 17.20
C GLN A 27 -20.26 3.18 16.53
N THR A 28 -19.77 2.23 17.34
CA THR A 28 -19.15 1.00 16.85
C THR A 28 -20.23 0.04 16.39
N GLY A 29 -20.14 -0.44 15.15
CA GLY A 29 -21.07 -1.40 14.55
C GLY A 29 -20.35 -2.35 13.60
N LEU A 30 -21.12 -3.18 12.90
CA LEU A 30 -20.59 -4.07 11.86
C LEU A 30 -20.25 -3.29 10.59
N PHE A 31 -19.29 -3.75 9.82
CA PHE A 31 -19.10 -3.29 8.45
C PHE A 31 -20.01 -4.15 7.57
N VAL A 32 -21.11 -3.56 7.12
CA VAL A 32 -22.11 -4.22 6.27
C VAL A 32 -22.17 -3.47 4.93
N PRO A 33 -21.89 -4.14 3.81
CA PRO A 33 -22.07 -3.56 2.48
C PRO A 33 -23.55 -3.20 2.23
N LEU A 34 -23.80 -2.07 1.57
CA LEU A 34 -25.17 -1.61 1.28
C LEU A 34 -25.86 -2.53 0.27
N ASP A 35 -25.09 -3.09 -0.64
CA ASP A 35 -25.46 -3.99 -1.73
C ASP A 35 -25.33 -5.47 -1.36
N LEU A 36 -25.15 -5.80 -0.07
CA LEU A 36 -24.97 -7.19 0.34
C LEU A 36 -26.18 -8.06 -0.02
N ILE A 37 -25.97 -8.94 -0.99
CA ILE A 37 -26.93 -9.91 -1.53
C ILE A 37 -26.93 -11.16 -0.64
N ALA A 38 -28.11 -11.67 -0.32
CA ALA A 38 -28.27 -12.89 0.49
C ALA A 38 -28.17 -14.18 -0.36
N GLU A 39 -27.20 -14.25 -1.26
CA GLU A 39 -26.93 -15.45 -2.07
C GLU A 39 -25.62 -16.09 -1.60
N GLY A 40 -25.67 -17.41 -1.31
CA GLY A 40 -24.52 -18.18 -0.84
C GLY A 40 -24.20 -18.04 0.67
N PRO A 41 -23.05 -18.58 1.11
CA PRO A 41 -22.61 -18.50 2.50
C PRO A 41 -22.22 -17.06 2.87
N LEU A 42 -22.52 -16.65 4.11
CA LEU A 42 -22.05 -15.38 4.67
C LEU A 42 -20.67 -15.56 5.29
N LEU A 43 -19.67 -14.82 4.79
CA LEU A 43 -18.37 -14.68 5.42
C LEU A 43 -18.40 -13.60 6.52
N ILE A 44 -17.85 -13.92 7.69
CA ILE A 44 -17.62 -12.98 8.78
C ILE A 44 -16.12 -12.85 8.95
N VAL A 45 -15.58 -11.68 8.66
CA VAL A 45 -14.13 -11.40 8.64
C VAL A 45 -13.73 -10.36 9.68
N GLU A 46 -12.43 -10.28 10.00
CA GLU A 46 -11.90 -9.33 10.97
C GLU A 46 -11.58 -7.96 10.33
N GLY A 47 -12.24 -6.91 10.82
CA GLY A 47 -12.03 -5.55 10.38
C GLY A 47 -12.59 -5.22 8.99
N GLU A 48 -12.30 -3.99 8.57
CA GLU A 48 -12.76 -3.45 7.30
C GLU A 48 -11.88 -3.85 6.09
N SER A 49 -10.59 -4.16 6.32
CA SER A 49 -9.67 -4.54 5.24
C SER A 49 -10.01 -5.92 4.68
N ASP A 50 -10.25 -6.89 5.58
CA ASP A 50 -10.57 -8.25 5.20
C ASP A 50 -11.96 -8.32 4.57
N LEU A 51 -12.87 -7.45 5.03
CA LEU A 51 -14.16 -7.28 4.38
C LEU A 51 -14.00 -6.82 2.94
N ALA A 52 -13.21 -5.77 2.70
CA ALA A 52 -12.99 -5.29 1.34
C ALA A 52 -12.42 -6.41 0.45
N ALA A 53 -11.44 -7.18 0.95
CA ALA A 53 -10.87 -8.31 0.23
C ALA A 53 -11.91 -9.42 -0.06
N ALA A 54 -12.79 -9.75 0.89
CA ALA A 54 -13.84 -10.74 0.68
C ALA A 54 -14.85 -10.29 -0.39
N LEU A 55 -15.22 -9.01 -0.40
CA LEU A 55 -16.10 -8.45 -1.43
C LEU A 55 -15.46 -8.42 -2.81
N ASP A 56 -14.18 -8.05 -2.90
CA ASP A 56 -13.43 -8.06 -4.17
C ASP A 56 -13.34 -9.47 -4.79
N LEU A 57 -13.41 -10.51 -3.96
CA LEU A 57 -13.44 -11.92 -4.38
C LEU A 57 -14.87 -12.42 -4.71
N GLY A 58 -15.88 -11.57 -4.57
CA GLY A 58 -17.28 -11.91 -4.85
C GLY A 58 -17.98 -12.67 -3.74
N PHE A 59 -17.43 -12.71 -2.52
CA PHE A 59 -18.11 -13.32 -1.39
C PHE A 59 -19.12 -12.36 -0.76
N SER A 60 -20.26 -12.92 -0.33
CA SER A 60 -21.18 -12.24 0.58
C SER A 60 -20.53 -12.15 1.96
N ALA A 61 -20.08 -10.96 2.38
CA ALA A 61 -19.31 -10.81 3.61
C ALA A 61 -19.72 -9.62 4.49
N ILE A 62 -19.46 -9.74 5.79
CA ILE A 62 -19.50 -8.65 6.78
C ILE A 62 -18.22 -8.60 7.61
N GLY A 63 -17.79 -7.40 8.00
CA GLY A 63 -16.60 -7.18 8.81
C GLY A 63 -16.95 -6.86 10.26
N ARG A 64 -16.24 -7.47 11.21
CA ARG A 64 -16.34 -7.13 12.64
C ARG A 64 -15.28 -6.08 13.01
N PRO A 65 -15.57 -5.11 13.88
CA PRO A 65 -14.59 -4.07 14.20
C PRO A 65 -13.34 -4.57 14.93
N ASN A 66 -13.41 -5.75 15.56
CA ASN A 66 -12.33 -6.61 16.06
C ASN A 66 -12.92 -7.98 16.46
N CYS A 67 -12.05 -8.95 16.79
CA CYS A 67 -12.39 -10.34 17.17
C CYS A 67 -13.39 -10.50 18.34
N THR A 68 -13.48 -9.54 19.27
CA THR A 68 -14.34 -9.63 20.47
C THR A 68 -15.58 -8.74 20.42
N ALA A 69 -15.64 -7.76 19.51
CA ALA A 69 -16.71 -6.78 19.47
C ALA A 69 -17.92 -7.27 18.66
N MET A 70 -19.10 -6.78 19.04
CA MET A 70 -20.36 -6.91 18.30
C MET A 70 -20.83 -8.36 18.06
N VAL A 71 -20.44 -9.31 18.93
CA VAL A 71 -20.82 -10.73 18.82
C VAL A 71 -22.34 -10.91 18.70
N ARG A 72 -23.12 -10.28 19.58
CA ARG A 72 -24.60 -10.37 19.55
C ARG A 72 -25.19 -9.88 18.23
N MET A 73 -24.74 -8.72 17.76
CA MET A 73 -25.18 -8.12 16.50
C MET A 73 -24.78 -8.99 15.29
N THR A 74 -23.60 -9.60 15.35
CA THR A 74 -23.11 -10.55 14.34
C THR A 74 -24.03 -11.77 14.29
N VAL A 75 -24.38 -12.35 15.43
CA VAL A 75 -25.30 -13.50 15.53
C VAL A 75 -26.70 -13.13 15.01
N GLU A 76 -27.22 -11.96 15.38
CA GLU A 76 -28.51 -11.48 14.86
C GLU A 76 -28.52 -11.33 13.35
N PHE A 77 -27.44 -10.77 12.78
CA PHE A 77 -27.28 -10.62 11.34
C PHE A 77 -27.13 -11.97 10.62
N ALA A 78 -26.31 -12.87 11.19
CA ALA A 78 -26.00 -14.17 10.64
C ALA A 78 -27.23 -15.10 10.55
N ARG A 79 -28.25 -14.89 11.40
CA ARG A 79 -29.52 -15.64 11.33
C ARG A 79 -30.28 -15.48 10.01
N LEU A 80 -29.96 -14.44 9.23
CA LEU A 80 -30.55 -14.23 7.91
C LEU A 80 -29.99 -15.15 6.83
N TYR A 81 -28.90 -15.88 7.13
CA TYR A 81 -28.19 -16.74 6.18
C TYR A 81 -28.26 -18.20 6.61
N ARG A 82 -28.36 -19.10 5.62
CA ARG A 82 -28.42 -20.54 5.84
C ARG A 82 -27.07 -21.14 6.23
N GLU A 83 -25.99 -20.53 5.74
CA GLU A 83 -24.62 -20.96 5.95
C GLU A 83 -23.75 -19.75 6.29
N VAL A 84 -22.92 -19.90 7.33
CA VAL A 84 -22.13 -18.82 7.91
C VAL A 84 -20.72 -19.34 8.16
N VAL A 85 -19.72 -18.65 7.62
CA VAL A 85 -18.30 -18.98 7.75
C VAL A 85 -17.61 -17.84 8.48
N VAL A 86 -16.96 -18.13 9.59
CA VAL A 86 -16.18 -17.14 10.36
C VAL A 86 -14.71 -17.30 9.99
N VAL A 87 -14.09 -16.23 9.51
CA VAL A 87 -12.66 -16.12 9.20
C VAL A 87 -12.05 -15.30 10.32
N GLY A 88 -11.20 -15.93 11.14
CA GLY A 88 -10.48 -15.27 12.22
C GLY A 88 -9.01 -15.07 11.88
N ASP A 89 -8.42 -14.02 12.44
CA ASP A 89 -6.96 -13.85 12.47
C ASP A 89 -6.32 -14.95 13.34
N ASN A 90 -5.14 -15.41 12.93
CA ASN A 90 -4.46 -16.56 13.52
C ASN A 90 -3.57 -16.18 14.72
N ASP A 91 -4.08 -15.41 15.68
CA ASP A 91 -3.37 -15.07 16.92
C ASP A 91 -3.66 -16.11 18.03
N GLU A 92 -3.10 -17.32 17.85
CA GLU A 92 -2.80 -18.49 18.73
C GLU A 92 -3.70 -18.99 19.91
N PRO A 93 -3.59 -20.29 20.34
CA PRO A 93 -2.99 -21.46 19.67
C PRO A 93 -3.94 -22.69 19.56
N GLY A 94 -3.91 -23.34 18.38
CA GLY A 94 -4.46 -24.68 18.15
C GLY A 94 -3.35 -25.67 17.83
N HIS A 95 -2.79 -26.33 18.84
CA HIS A 95 -1.53 -27.06 18.76
C HIS A 95 -1.56 -28.42 18.03
N ARG A 96 -0.41 -28.68 17.38
CA ARG A 96 0.24 -29.94 16.97
C ARG A 96 0.13 -30.42 15.52
N GLY A 97 -0.57 -29.70 14.66
CA GLY A 97 -0.35 -29.72 13.19
C GLY A 97 0.17 -28.40 12.63
N ALA A 98 -0.15 -27.29 13.32
CA ALA A 98 0.09 -25.92 12.89
C ALA A 98 1.52 -25.39 13.15
N ASP A 99 2.25 -25.91 14.14
CA ASP A 99 3.53 -25.31 14.59
C ASP A 99 4.60 -25.31 13.48
N ALA A 100 4.70 -26.37 12.68
CA ALA A 100 5.70 -26.48 11.61
C ALA A 100 5.31 -25.67 10.36
N GLY A 101 4.03 -25.65 9.99
CA GLY A 101 3.54 -24.84 8.87
C GLY A 101 3.69 -23.34 9.16
N LEU A 102 3.35 -22.94 10.39
CA LEU A 102 3.53 -21.56 10.84
C LEU A 102 5.00 -21.16 10.86
N ALA A 103 5.89 -22.03 11.35
CA ALA A 103 7.34 -21.80 11.32
C ALA A 103 7.87 -21.66 9.88
N ALA A 104 7.42 -22.52 8.95
CA ALA A 104 7.82 -22.43 7.54
C ALA A 104 7.35 -21.12 6.88
N LEU A 105 6.14 -20.65 7.23
CA LEU A 105 5.62 -19.39 6.75
C LEU A 105 6.36 -18.18 7.34
N ASP A 106 6.75 -18.25 8.61
CA ASP A 106 7.56 -17.22 9.27
C ASP A 106 8.96 -17.12 8.65
N ASP A 107 9.63 -18.27 8.46
CA ASP A 107 10.92 -18.33 7.76
C ASP A 107 10.84 -17.74 6.35
N PHE A 108 9.76 -18.06 5.61
CA PHE A 108 9.50 -17.48 4.30
C PHE A 108 9.28 -15.97 4.37
N ALA A 109 8.50 -15.48 5.34
CA ALA A 109 8.24 -14.05 5.52
C ALA A 109 9.53 -13.28 5.82
N VAL A 110 10.37 -13.80 6.73
CA VAL A 110 11.68 -13.23 7.07
C VAL A 110 12.59 -13.17 5.82
N ALA A 111 12.58 -14.21 4.99
CA ALA A 111 13.34 -14.21 3.74
C ALA A 111 12.85 -13.13 2.75
N VAL A 112 11.53 -13.00 2.57
CA VAL A 112 10.93 -11.95 1.73
C VAL A 112 11.27 -10.57 2.25
N GLU A 113 11.12 -10.30 3.55
CA GLU A 113 11.46 -9.02 4.17
C GLU A 113 12.92 -8.65 4.00
N LYS A 114 13.83 -9.61 4.14
CA LYS A 114 15.26 -9.40 3.91
C LYS A 114 15.51 -8.94 2.47
N ASN A 115 14.84 -9.54 1.50
CA ASN A 115 14.97 -9.22 0.08
C ASN A 115 14.28 -7.90 -0.32
N LEU A 116 13.34 -7.39 0.48
CA LEU A 116 12.69 -6.08 0.26
C LEU A 116 13.60 -4.88 0.61
N ARG A 117 14.66 -5.08 1.39
CA ARG A 117 15.56 -3.99 1.83
C ARG A 117 16.32 -3.37 0.67
N THR A 118 16.92 -2.20 0.89
CA THR A 118 17.83 -1.56 -0.07
C THR A 118 19.01 -2.49 -0.39
N GLY A 119 19.28 -2.71 -1.68
CA GLY A 119 20.25 -3.68 -2.19
C GLY A 119 19.79 -5.14 -2.14
N GLY A 120 18.55 -5.40 -1.72
CA GLY A 120 17.94 -6.74 -1.75
C GLY A 120 17.35 -7.08 -3.12
N GLU A 121 17.09 -8.37 -3.35
CA GLU A 121 16.62 -8.90 -4.63
C GLU A 121 15.29 -8.28 -5.10
N PHE A 122 14.44 -7.84 -4.17
CA PHE A 122 13.09 -7.31 -4.45
C PHE A 122 13.01 -5.79 -4.39
N GLU A 123 14.14 -5.08 -4.28
CA GLU A 123 14.17 -3.62 -4.19
C GLU A 123 13.40 -2.92 -5.32
N SER A 124 13.56 -3.39 -6.56
CA SER A 124 12.90 -2.81 -7.74
C SER A 124 11.41 -3.16 -7.86
N MET A 125 10.93 -4.13 -7.09
CA MET A 125 9.55 -4.64 -7.15
C MET A 125 8.88 -4.73 -5.77
N ARG A 126 9.23 -3.85 -4.84
CA ARG A 126 8.72 -3.84 -3.45
C ARG A 126 7.19 -3.86 -3.36
N ASP A 127 6.50 -3.13 -4.24
CA ASP A 127 5.03 -3.04 -4.25
C ASP A 127 4.34 -4.37 -4.57
N TRP A 128 5.02 -5.25 -5.31
CA TRP A 128 4.56 -6.60 -5.62
C TRP A 128 5.05 -7.58 -4.54
N ALA A 129 6.35 -7.59 -4.27
CA ALA A 129 6.97 -8.54 -3.35
C ALA A 129 6.47 -8.39 -1.90
N GLY A 130 6.09 -7.17 -1.47
CA GLY A 130 5.49 -6.93 -0.15
C GLY A 130 4.11 -7.59 0.04
N LYS A 131 3.48 -8.06 -1.05
CA LYS A 131 2.20 -8.78 -1.00
C LYS A 131 2.37 -10.30 -1.11
N LEU A 132 3.59 -10.78 -1.33
CA LEU A 132 3.88 -12.19 -1.62
C LEU A 132 3.50 -13.11 -0.47
N VAL A 133 3.87 -12.77 0.77
CA VAL A 133 3.54 -13.57 1.97
C VAL A 133 2.03 -13.74 2.11
N GLY A 134 1.27 -12.65 2.05
CA GLY A 134 -0.20 -12.71 2.11
C GLY A 134 -0.85 -13.41 0.91
N ALA A 135 -0.21 -13.42 -0.26
CA ALA A 135 -0.66 -14.23 -1.40
C ALA A 135 -0.43 -15.72 -1.15
N VAL A 136 0.72 -16.10 -0.60
CA VAL A 136 1.03 -17.49 -0.20
C VAL A 136 0.05 -17.99 0.86
N CYS A 137 -0.28 -17.20 1.88
CA CYS A 137 -1.29 -17.58 2.88
C CYS A 137 -2.66 -17.89 2.24
N ARG A 138 -3.07 -17.07 1.27
CA ARG A 138 -4.34 -17.28 0.53
C ARG A 138 -4.30 -18.55 -0.31
N ILE A 139 -3.19 -18.82 -1.00
CA ILE A 139 -2.99 -20.05 -1.77
C ILE A 139 -3.08 -21.27 -0.84
N ALA A 140 -2.43 -21.21 0.34
CA ALA A 140 -2.50 -22.28 1.34
C ALA A 140 -3.95 -22.55 1.78
N GLY A 141 -4.74 -21.50 2.05
CA GLY A 141 -6.15 -21.62 2.38
C GLY A 141 -7.00 -22.24 1.26
N ILE A 142 -6.74 -21.87 0.01
CA ILE A 142 -7.44 -22.45 -1.17
C ILE A 142 -7.08 -23.94 -1.33
N LEU A 143 -5.79 -24.28 -1.28
CA LEU A 143 -5.34 -25.67 -1.38
C LEU A 143 -5.93 -26.52 -0.26
N HIS A 144 -5.89 -26.02 0.97
CA HIS A 144 -6.51 -26.69 2.11
C HIS A 144 -8.00 -26.92 1.88
N GLY A 145 -8.72 -25.89 1.41
CA GLY A 145 -10.13 -25.96 1.04
C GLY A 145 -10.41 -27.07 0.01
N LEU A 146 -9.64 -27.10 -1.09
CA LEU A 146 -9.78 -28.08 -2.17
C LEU A 146 -9.49 -29.52 -1.72
N MET A 147 -8.52 -29.72 -0.83
CA MET A 147 -8.17 -31.06 -0.33
C MET A 147 -9.21 -31.63 0.63
N HIS A 148 -9.99 -30.76 1.29
CA HIS A 148 -10.97 -31.14 2.30
C HIS A 148 -12.42 -30.94 1.85
N THR A 149 -12.67 -30.63 0.58
CA THR A 149 -14.03 -30.61 0.02
C THR A 149 -14.65 -32.01 0.09
N GLY A 150 -15.71 -32.17 0.89
CA GLY A 150 -16.50 -33.42 0.98
C GLY A 150 -16.33 -34.23 2.27
N SER A 151 -15.30 -33.95 3.08
CA SER A 151 -15.03 -34.63 4.36
C SER A 151 -15.35 -33.70 5.52
N GLN A 152 -16.47 -33.93 6.23
CA GLN A 152 -16.88 -33.26 7.49
C GLN A 152 -16.55 -31.75 7.65
N GLY A 153 -16.51 -30.96 6.58
CA GLY A 153 -16.25 -29.51 6.65
C GLY A 153 -14.84 -29.14 7.16
N LEU A 154 -14.48 -27.86 6.97
CA LEU A 154 -13.18 -27.30 7.35
C LEU A 154 -13.07 -26.91 8.82
N GLN A 155 -14.12 -27.13 9.62
CA GLN A 155 -14.17 -26.65 11.00
C GLN A 155 -13.18 -27.39 11.88
N GLY A 156 -12.22 -26.65 12.44
CA GLY A 156 -11.23 -27.16 13.40
C GLY A 156 -10.09 -27.96 12.77
N GLN A 157 -9.97 -27.99 11.43
CA GLN A 157 -8.81 -28.58 10.77
C GLN A 157 -7.76 -27.50 10.49
N PRO A 158 -6.58 -27.55 11.12
CA PRO A 158 -5.51 -26.63 10.79
C PRO A 158 -4.96 -26.93 9.39
N ILE A 159 -4.45 -25.90 8.72
CA ILE A 159 -3.65 -26.08 7.50
C ILE A 159 -2.37 -26.82 7.90
N ASP A 160 -2.11 -27.96 7.25
CA ASP A 160 -0.92 -28.75 7.53
C ASP A 160 0.34 -28.18 6.86
N LEU A 161 1.48 -28.72 7.27
CA LEU A 161 2.79 -28.34 6.74
C LEU A 161 2.89 -28.58 5.24
N GLU A 162 2.38 -29.69 4.72
CA GLU A 162 2.48 -30.04 3.29
C GLU A 162 1.77 -29.01 2.42
N THR A 163 0.56 -28.61 2.81
CA THR A 163 -0.22 -27.56 2.18
C THR A 163 0.52 -26.22 2.20
N THR A 164 1.13 -25.89 3.34
CA THR A 164 1.86 -24.63 3.52
C THR A 164 3.10 -24.58 2.65
N LEU A 165 3.89 -25.66 2.61
CA LEU A 165 5.07 -25.78 1.75
C LEU A 165 4.68 -25.75 0.27
N GLY A 166 3.58 -26.39 -0.12
CA GLY A 166 3.07 -26.33 -1.48
C GLY A 166 2.70 -24.91 -1.90
N ALA A 167 2.08 -24.12 -1.00
CA ALA A 167 1.77 -22.73 -1.26
C ALA A 167 3.02 -21.85 -1.36
N ILE A 168 4.02 -22.06 -0.48
CA ILE A 168 5.31 -21.37 -0.55
C ILE A 168 6.00 -21.66 -1.88
N ALA A 169 6.05 -22.92 -2.31
CA ALA A 169 6.67 -23.31 -3.57
C ALA A 169 6.02 -22.62 -4.79
N ILE A 170 4.70 -22.43 -4.78
CA ILE A 170 4.00 -21.65 -5.81
C ILE A 170 4.41 -20.18 -5.74
N GLY A 171 4.49 -19.60 -4.54
CA GLY A 171 4.94 -18.22 -4.35
C GLY A 171 6.36 -17.99 -4.88
N GLU A 172 7.30 -18.85 -4.50
CA GLU A 172 8.69 -18.82 -4.96
C GLU A 172 8.79 -18.99 -6.48
N TYR A 173 7.99 -19.90 -7.05
CA TYR A 173 7.93 -20.10 -8.50
C TYR A 173 7.52 -18.83 -9.26
N LEU A 174 6.66 -17.99 -8.68
CA LEU A 174 6.20 -16.75 -9.30
C LEU A 174 7.21 -15.60 -9.25
N VAL A 175 8.23 -15.68 -8.37
CA VAL A 175 9.22 -14.61 -8.19
C VAL A 175 10.01 -14.32 -9.47
N PRO A 176 10.61 -15.31 -10.17
CA PRO A 176 11.32 -15.06 -11.43
C PRO A 176 10.43 -14.46 -12.53
N HIS A 177 9.14 -14.85 -12.58
CA HIS A 177 8.19 -14.30 -13.55
C HIS A 177 7.86 -12.84 -13.27
N ALA A 178 7.67 -12.50 -11.99
CA ALA A 178 7.50 -11.11 -11.58
C ALA A 178 8.75 -10.29 -11.90
N GLN A 179 9.95 -10.79 -11.61
CA GLN A 179 11.19 -10.12 -11.96
C GLN A 179 11.30 -9.85 -13.46
N ALA A 180 11.00 -10.83 -14.31
CA ALA A 180 11.00 -10.66 -15.76
C ALA A 180 9.98 -9.61 -16.22
N ALA A 181 8.75 -9.65 -15.67
CA ALA A 181 7.73 -8.67 -16.00
C ALA A 181 8.11 -7.25 -15.54
N PHE A 182 8.63 -7.09 -14.32
CA PHE A 182 9.09 -5.80 -13.80
C PHE A 182 10.32 -5.27 -14.53
N PHE A 183 11.19 -6.16 -15.03
CA PHE A 183 12.29 -5.79 -15.90
C PHE A 183 11.79 -5.22 -17.24
N GLU A 184 10.84 -5.90 -17.90
CA GLU A 184 10.21 -5.40 -19.12
C GLU A 184 9.41 -4.10 -18.89
N MET A 185 8.76 -3.96 -17.73
CA MET A 185 8.01 -2.74 -17.35
C MET A 185 8.93 -1.57 -16.97
N GLY A 186 10.13 -1.86 -16.44
CA GLY A 186 11.19 -0.90 -16.14
C GLY A 186 12.03 -0.51 -17.36
N ALA A 187 11.70 -1.01 -18.55
CA ALA A 187 12.51 -0.88 -19.76
C ALA A 187 12.43 0.49 -20.46
N ASP A 188 11.90 1.54 -19.81
CA ASP A 188 12.09 2.91 -20.29
C ASP A 188 13.21 3.60 -19.48
N PRO A 189 14.43 3.68 -20.03
CA PRO A 189 15.55 4.38 -19.39
C PRO A 189 15.21 5.81 -18.97
N ALA A 190 14.24 6.46 -19.64
CA ALA A 190 13.83 7.81 -19.29
C ALA A 190 13.17 7.88 -17.90
N ILE A 191 12.35 6.88 -17.55
CA ILE A 191 11.65 6.80 -16.25
C ILE A 191 12.65 6.53 -15.12
N ASP A 192 13.63 5.65 -15.36
CA ASP A 192 14.67 5.35 -14.37
C ASP A 192 15.57 6.54 -14.07
N ILE A 193 15.96 7.27 -15.12
CA ILE A 193 16.74 8.50 -14.96
C ILE A 193 15.88 9.58 -14.28
N ALA A 194 14.59 9.69 -14.61
CA ALA A 194 13.68 10.64 -13.95
C ALA A 194 13.54 10.36 -12.45
N ARG A 195 13.38 9.08 -12.05
CA ARG A 195 13.38 8.67 -10.63
C ARG A 195 14.69 9.03 -9.92
N LYS A 196 15.84 8.81 -10.57
CA LYS A 196 17.15 9.21 -10.00
C LYS A 196 17.26 10.71 -9.79
N ILE A 197 16.75 11.52 -10.72
CA ILE A 197 16.71 12.98 -10.56
C ILE A 197 15.83 13.38 -9.37
N LEU A 198 14.66 12.74 -9.19
CA LEU A 198 13.79 13.01 -8.04
C LEU A 198 14.44 12.63 -6.70
N GLY A 199 15.11 11.48 -6.63
CA GLY A 199 15.85 11.07 -5.43
C GLY A 199 16.95 12.07 -5.07
N LEU A 200 17.69 12.56 -6.08
CA LEU A 200 18.70 13.61 -5.88
C LEU A 200 18.11 14.93 -5.35
N ILE A 201 16.96 15.35 -5.88
CA ILE A 201 16.24 16.55 -5.43
C ILE A 201 15.86 16.43 -3.95
N GLU A 202 15.44 15.23 -3.53
CA GLU A 202 15.04 14.94 -2.16
C GLU A 202 16.24 14.87 -1.21
N GLU A 203 17.28 14.11 -1.55
CA GLU A 203 18.49 13.93 -0.72
C GLU A 203 19.21 15.25 -0.43
N GLU A 204 19.25 16.16 -1.41
CA GLU A 204 19.97 17.44 -1.29
C GLU A 204 19.04 18.65 -1.09
N ALA A 205 17.72 18.43 -0.95
CA ALA A 205 16.72 19.48 -0.81
C ALA A 205 16.85 20.60 -1.88
N LEU A 206 17.04 20.20 -3.14
CA LEU A 206 17.28 21.14 -4.24
C LEU A 206 15.99 21.88 -4.60
N SER A 207 15.98 23.20 -4.46
CA SER A 207 14.92 24.07 -4.98
C SER A 207 15.13 24.43 -6.46
N VAL A 208 16.38 24.40 -6.91
CA VAL A 208 16.80 24.75 -8.28
C VAL A 208 18.00 23.88 -8.67
N PHE A 209 18.04 23.38 -9.91
CA PHE A 209 19.20 22.68 -10.45
C PHE A 209 19.38 22.92 -11.95
N SER A 210 20.60 22.75 -12.47
CA SER A 210 20.85 22.79 -13.91
C SER A 210 20.90 21.40 -14.54
N LYS A 211 20.56 21.29 -15.83
CA LYS A 211 20.69 20.03 -16.60
C LYS A 211 22.09 19.40 -16.45
N ARG A 212 23.12 20.25 -16.40
CA ARG A 212 24.51 19.83 -16.31
C ARG A 212 24.87 19.30 -14.92
N ASP A 213 24.33 19.90 -13.88
CA ASP A 213 24.58 19.46 -12.51
C ASP A 213 23.88 18.14 -12.22
N ALA A 214 22.63 17.99 -12.68
CA ALA A 214 21.91 16.71 -12.65
C ALA A 214 22.69 15.62 -13.41
N PHE A 215 23.15 15.90 -14.63
CA PHE A 215 23.97 14.94 -15.39
C PHE A 215 25.26 14.55 -14.65
N ASN A 216 25.98 15.52 -14.08
CA ASN A 216 27.22 15.24 -13.36
C ASN A 216 27.00 14.36 -12.13
N LYS A 217 25.86 14.52 -11.45
CA LYS A 217 25.48 13.75 -10.26
C LYS A 217 24.89 12.38 -10.60
N CYS A 218 24.31 12.23 -11.80
CA CYS A 218 23.86 10.95 -12.34
C CYS A 218 24.95 10.22 -13.16
N ARG A 219 26.22 10.64 -13.10
CA ARG A 219 27.32 9.99 -13.82
C ARG A 219 27.45 8.53 -13.38
N GLY A 220 27.50 7.63 -14.36
CA GLY A 220 27.50 6.17 -14.15
C GLY A 220 26.18 5.52 -14.58
N ALA A 221 25.05 6.21 -14.38
CA ALA A 221 23.74 5.78 -14.89
C ALA A 221 23.39 6.41 -16.25
N VAL A 222 24.00 7.55 -16.57
CA VAL A 222 23.77 8.30 -17.81
C VAL A 222 25.10 8.51 -18.51
N HIS A 223 25.19 8.13 -19.79
CA HIS A 223 26.45 8.17 -20.54
C HIS A 223 26.59 9.46 -21.36
N LYS A 224 25.48 10.01 -21.86
CA LYS A 224 25.47 11.27 -22.64
C LYS A 224 24.49 12.28 -22.05
N VAL A 225 24.84 13.56 -22.13
CA VAL A 225 23.97 14.66 -21.67
C VAL A 225 22.63 14.70 -22.42
N THR A 226 22.56 14.15 -23.63
CA THR A 226 21.32 14.06 -24.44
C THR A 226 20.31 13.06 -23.87
N GLU A 227 20.77 12.06 -23.12
CA GLU A 227 19.90 11.08 -22.45
C GLU A 227 19.10 11.71 -21.31
N MET A 228 19.45 12.94 -20.90
CA MET A 228 18.71 13.70 -19.88
C MET A 228 17.49 14.43 -20.45
N ASP A 229 17.34 14.55 -21.78
CA ASP A 229 16.26 15.33 -22.39
C ASP A 229 14.88 14.73 -22.10
N GLU A 230 14.71 13.43 -22.37
CA GLU A 230 13.44 12.74 -22.16
C GLU A 230 13.03 12.63 -20.67
N PRO A 231 13.93 12.26 -19.73
CA PRO A 231 13.64 12.32 -18.30
C PRO A 231 13.20 13.69 -17.80
N ILE A 232 13.88 14.75 -18.24
CA ILE A 232 13.56 16.12 -17.82
C ILE A 232 12.19 16.54 -18.40
N ARG A 233 11.91 16.17 -19.65
CA ARG A 233 10.60 16.40 -20.28
C ARG A 233 9.49 15.71 -19.49
N LEU A 234 9.68 14.44 -19.14
CA LEU A 234 8.73 13.67 -18.33
C LEU A 234 8.47 14.34 -16.98
N LEU A 235 9.53 14.77 -16.27
CA LEU A 235 9.38 15.49 -15.00
C LEU A 235 8.65 16.83 -15.14
N ALA A 236 8.87 17.55 -16.25
CA ALA A 236 8.18 18.81 -16.53
C ALA A 236 6.71 18.59 -16.89
N ASP A 237 6.41 17.61 -17.74
CA ASP A 237 5.06 17.24 -18.17
C ASP A 237 4.19 16.79 -16.99
N HIS A 238 4.78 16.11 -16.00
CA HIS A 238 4.11 15.72 -14.76
C HIS A 238 4.10 16.80 -13.67
N GLY A 239 4.69 17.98 -13.92
CA GLY A 239 4.65 19.12 -13.01
C GLY A 239 5.57 19.02 -11.79
N TYR A 240 6.58 18.15 -11.82
CA TYR A 240 7.61 18.07 -10.76
C TYR A 240 8.60 19.22 -10.86
N ILE A 241 8.92 19.67 -12.07
CA ILE A 241 9.87 20.74 -12.35
C ILE A 241 9.31 21.69 -13.41
N ARG A 242 9.87 22.90 -13.51
CA ARG A 242 9.63 23.81 -14.63
C ARG A 242 10.93 24.46 -15.09
N GLU A 243 11.09 24.65 -16.40
CA GLU A 243 12.25 25.36 -16.93
C GLU A 243 12.19 26.85 -16.55
N ARG A 244 13.29 27.37 -16.02
CA ARG A 244 13.42 28.78 -15.67
C ARG A 244 13.85 29.59 -16.89
N GLN A 245 13.01 30.51 -17.33
CA GLN A 245 13.41 31.46 -18.38
C GLN A 245 14.38 32.51 -17.81
N LEU A 246 15.68 32.31 -18.05
CA LEU A 246 16.70 33.31 -17.70
C LEU A 246 16.78 34.38 -18.81
N GLN A 247 16.61 35.66 -18.43
CA GLN A 247 16.89 36.78 -19.33
C GLN A 247 18.40 36.88 -19.59
N ARG A 248 18.78 36.93 -20.87
CA ARG A 248 20.19 37.01 -21.30
C ARG A 248 20.79 38.35 -20.89
N VAL A 249 21.93 38.30 -20.22
CA VAL A 249 22.81 39.46 -20.05
C VAL A 249 24.20 39.07 -20.53
N GLY A 250 24.56 39.48 -21.76
CA GLY A 250 25.93 39.35 -22.30
C GLY A 250 26.11 38.51 -23.57
N SER A 251 27.29 38.64 -24.17
CA SER A 251 27.77 37.86 -25.32
C SER A 251 28.59 36.65 -24.83
N GLY A 252 28.22 35.43 -25.22
CA GLY A 252 28.89 34.20 -24.81
C GLY A 252 28.13 32.91 -25.13
N ARG A 253 28.72 31.74 -24.80
CA ARG A 253 28.10 30.42 -24.96
C ARG A 253 26.85 30.30 -24.09
N LYS A 254 25.77 29.75 -24.65
CA LYS A 254 24.51 29.55 -23.91
C LYS A 254 24.77 28.75 -22.62
N PRO A 255 24.33 29.25 -21.44
CA PRO A 255 24.39 28.47 -20.20
C PRO A 255 23.48 27.24 -20.29
N SER A 256 23.75 26.24 -19.47
CA SER A 256 22.88 25.06 -19.37
C SER A 256 21.48 25.47 -18.90
N PRO A 257 20.41 24.85 -19.42
CA PRO A 257 19.06 25.05 -18.90
C PRO A 257 18.99 24.78 -17.40
N THR A 258 18.21 25.61 -16.70
CA THR A 258 18.01 25.55 -15.26
C THR A 258 16.54 25.30 -14.97
N TYR A 259 16.25 24.44 -14.00
CA TYR A 259 14.91 24.02 -13.63
C TYR A 259 14.64 24.39 -12.17
N GLU A 260 13.43 24.88 -11.92
CA GLU A 260 12.88 25.09 -10.58
C GLU A 260 12.03 23.88 -10.19
N VAL A 261 12.21 23.39 -8.96
CA VAL A 261 11.45 22.26 -8.42
C VAL A 261 10.12 22.75 -7.87
N ASN A 262 9.06 21.98 -8.09
CA ASN A 262 7.74 22.28 -7.54
C ASN A 262 7.81 22.27 -5.99
N PRO A 263 7.49 23.38 -5.30
CA PRO A 263 7.58 23.46 -3.84
C PRO A 263 6.61 22.50 -3.13
N LEU A 264 5.52 22.08 -3.78
CA LEU A 264 4.60 21.08 -3.21
C LEU A 264 5.23 19.69 -3.13
N TRP A 265 6.15 19.35 -4.04
CA TRP A 265 6.93 18.12 -3.96
C TRP A 265 7.85 18.14 -2.73
N LEU A 266 8.57 19.25 -2.52
CA LEU A 266 9.43 19.43 -1.36
C LEU A 266 8.63 19.47 -0.04
N ALA A 267 7.43 20.06 -0.03
CA ALA A 267 6.56 20.15 1.15
C ALA A 267 5.80 18.84 1.49
N GLN A 268 5.65 17.93 0.53
CA GLN A 268 5.06 16.61 0.79
C GLN A 268 6.06 15.62 1.38
N ASN A 269 7.36 15.83 1.15
CA ASN A 269 8.44 14.96 1.63
C ASN A 269 9.14 15.48 2.90
N THR A 270 8.65 16.56 3.54
CA THR A 270 9.20 17.13 4.80
C THR A 270 9.04 16.26 6.06
N HIS A 271 8.88 14.94 5.95
CA HIS A 271 8.89 14.04 7.10
C HIS A 271 10.29 13.75 7.69
N ASN A 272 11.35 14.36 7.15
CA ASN A 272 12.67 14.40 7.81
C ASN A 272 12.81 15.63 8.71
N THR A 273 12.15 15.61 9.88
CA THR A 273 12.08 16.73 10.83
C THR A 273 13.35 16.99 11.67
N HIS A 274 14.54 16.57 11.25
CA HIS A 274 15.72 16.59 12.15
C HIS A 274 16.81 17.62 11.86
N ASN A 275 16.61 18.58 10.96
CA ASN A 275 17.53 19.72 10.87
C ASN A 275 16.88 20.90 10.16
N TYR A 276 16.41 21.91 10.90
CA TYR A 276 16.59 23.34 10.58
C TYR A 276 16.06 24.20 11.74
N PRO A 277 16.69 25.35 12.08
CA PRO A 277 16.24 26.21 13.17
C PRO A 277 14.99 26.99 12.76
N LEU A 278 14.02 27.06 13.67
CA LEU A 278 12.81 27.86 13.55
C LEU A 278 13.17 29.33 13.28
N ILE A 279 12.85 29.82 12.09
CA ILE A 279 12.64 31.26 11.88
C ILE A 279 11.14 31.49 11.99
N ALA A 280 10.76 32.06 13.13
CA ALA A 280 9.41 32.54 13.39
C ALA A 280 9.09 33.72 12.46
N ASN A 281 7.97 33.63 11.76
CA ASN A 281 7.13 34.78 11.38
C ASN A 281 5.73 34.25 11.02
N SER A 282 4.94 33.96 12.06
CA SER A 282 3.51 33.76 11.96
C SER A 282 2.80 35.05 12.38
N ALA A 283 2.44 35.87 11.41
CA ALA A 283 1.47 36.95 11.60
C ALA A 283 0.79 37.16 10.25
N ASP A 284 -0.31 36.44 10.03
CA ASP A 284 -1.48 36.83 9.21
C ASP A 284 -2.23 35.58 8.76
N SER A 285 -3.04 35.02 9.67
CA SER A 285 -4.15 34.10 9.35
C SER A 285 -5.10 33.98 10.54
N ALA A 286 -5.63 35.11 11.01
CA ALA A 286 -6.69 35.13 12.00
C ALA A 286 -7.63 36.31 11.76
N GLN A 287 -8.37 36.29 10.63
CA GLN A 287 -9.59 37.08 10.48
C GLN A 287 -10.35 36.65 9.22
N CYS A 288 -11.22 35.65 9.35
CA CYS A 288 -12.33 35.39 8.43
C CYS A 288 -13.35 34.46 9.12
N ALA A 289 -14.00 34.96 10.17
CA ALA A 289 -15.23 34.38 10.69
C ALA A 289 -15.91 35.39 11.62
N GLN A 290 -16.77 36.26 11.07
CA GLN A 290 -17.99 36.74 11.72
C GLN A 290 -18.79 37.64 10.77
N GLU A 291 -20.12 37.52 10.89
CA GLU A 291 -21.20 38.34 10.30
C GLU A 291 -21.91 37.78 9.05
N VAL A 292 -22.93 36.96 9.33
CA VAL A 292 -24.15 36.87 8.52
C VAL A 292 -25.29 37.38 9.41
N PRO A 293 -25.94 38.52 9.09
CA PRO A 293 -27.19 38.90 9.74
C PRO A 293 -28.39 38.20 9.08
N VAL A 294 -29.40 37.98 9.92
CA VAL A 294 -30.69 37.30 9.71
C VAL A 294 -31.51 37.90 8.57
#